data_AF-A0A660NJJ4-F1
#
_entry.id   AF-A0A660NJJ4-F1
#
_cell.length_a   1.000
_cell.length_b   1.000
_cell.length_c   1.000
_cell.angle_alpha   90.00
_cell.angle_beta   90.00
_cell.angle_gamma   90.00
#
_symmetry.space_group_name_H-M   'P 1'
#
loop_
_entity.id
_entity.type
_entity.pdbx_description
1 polymer ?
#
loop_
_entity_poly.entity_id
_entity_poly.type
_entity_poly.pdbx_seq_one_letter_code
_entity_poly.pdbx_strand_id
1 'polypeptide(L)'
;MPVIMSLPAGEATGLVDEYGFGINVLPENPEDMANAIQKLADDPALTKALGQKALEASRDFSRERSAGLVMDVVQDVMAERRPGDDRVGPGVAPS
;
A
#
# COMPACT_ATOMS: atom_id res chain seq x y z
N MET A 1 -9.18 1.70 -12.72
CA MET A 1 -8.38 2.29 -13.82
C MET A 1 -6.96 1.78 -13.67
N PRO A 2 -6.27 1.37 -14.76
CA PRO A 2 -4.87 0.97 -14.67
C PRO A 2 -3.97 2.16 -14.29
N VAL A 3 -2.80 1.85 -13.74
CA VAL A 3 -1.78 2.84 -13.33
C VAL A 3 -0.49 2.61 -14.13
N ILE A 4 0.18 3.68 -14.51
CA ILE A 4 1.58 3.64 -14.94
C ILE A 4 2.42 4.26 -13.81
N MET A 5 3.41 3.52 -13.32
CA MET A 5 4.20 3.88 -12.14
C MET A 5 5.66 4.10 -12.54
N SER A 6 6.20 5.29 -12.27
CA SER A 6 7.58 5.68 -12.61
C SER A 6 8.40 6.05 -11.36
N LEU A 7 8.28 5.26 -10.30
CA LEU A 7 9.01 5.43 -9.05
C LEU A 7 10.20 4.46 -8.98
N PRO A 8 11.24 4.78 -8.20
CA PRO A 8 12.25 3.79 -7.81
C PRO A 8 11.59 2.56 -7.18
N ALA A 9 12.27 1.41 -7.26
CA ALA A 9 11.79 0.17 -6.66
C ALA A 9 11.46 0.36 -5.18
N GLY A 10 10.24 0.01 -4.79
CA GLY A 10 9.73 0.17 -3.44
C GLY A 10 8.31 -0.38 -3.32
N GLU A 11 7.62 0.05 -2.27
CA GLU A 11 6.26 -0.42 -1.95
C GLU A 11 5.29 -0.22 -3.12
N ALA A 12 5.22 0.99 -3.68
CA ALA A 12 4.28 1.31 -4.73
C ALA A 12 4.50 0.51 -6.03
N THR A 13 5.75 0.34 -6.47
CA THR A 13 6.07 -0.49 -7.64
C THR A 13 5.84 -1.97 -7.34
N GLY A 14 6.13 -2.41 -6.11
CA GLY A 14 5.89 -3.77 -5.64
C GLY A 14 4.41 -4.13 -5.65
N LEU A 15 3.53 -3.22 -5.24
CA LEU A 15 2.08 -3.42 -5.33
C LEU A 15 1.61 -3.59 -6.78
N VAL A 16 2.18 -2.82 -7.71
CA VAL A 16 1.86 -2.97 -9.15
C VAL A 16 2.31 -4.33 -9.67
N ASP A 17 3.49 -4.82 -9.26
CA ASP A 17 4.01 -6.14 -9.66
C ASP A 17 3.21 -7.29 -9.04
N GLU A 18 2.86 -7.18 -7.75
CA GLU A 18 2.16 -8.20 -6.98
C GLU A 18 0.71 -8.37 -7.43
N TYR A 19 -0.03 -7.27 -7.55
CA TYR A 19 -1.45 -7.29 -7.89
C TYR A 19 -1.70 -7.14 -9.40
N GLY A 20 -0.69 -6.74 -10.17
CA GLY A 20 -0.73 -6.69 -11.63
C GLY A 20 -1.75 -5.71 -12.19
N PHE A 21 -2.05 -4.62 -11.48
CA PHE A 21 -3.06 -3.64 -11.88
C PHE A 21 -2.52 -2.51 -12.78
N GLY A 22 -1.25 -2.57 -13.17
CA GLY A 22 -0.59 -1.49 -13.89
C GLY A 22 0.70 -1.90 -14.59
N ILE A 23 1.47 -0.89 -15.00
CA ILE A 23 2.76 -1.04 -15.66
C ILE A 23 3.79 -0.21 -14.89
N ASN A 24 4.86 -0.86 -14.45
CA ASN A 24 6.04 -0.16 -13.93
C ASN A 24 6.92 0.26 -15.11
N VAL A 25 7.36 1.52 -15.12
CA VAL A 25 8.31 2.09 -16.10
C VAL A 25 9.51 2.67 -15.36
N LEU A 26 10.64 2.78 -16.05
CA LEU A 26 11.84 3.35 -15.46
C LEU A 26 11.64 4.83 -15.08
N PRO A 27 12.09 5.26 -13.88
CA PRO A 27 12.12 6.67 -13.52
C PRO A 27 12.93 7.49 -14.51
N GLU A 28 12.48 8.72 -14.78
CA GLU A 28 13.15 9.66 -15.69
C GLU A 28 13.36 9.10 -17.12
N ASN A 29 12.55 8.13 -17.53
CA ASN A 29 12.59 7.56 -18.88
C ASN A 29 11.32 7.94 -19.68
N PRO A 30 11.35 9.04 -20.46
CA PRO A 30 10.18 9.50 -21.21
C PRO A 30 9.79 8.55 -22.35
N GLU A 31 10.73 7.80 -22.93
CA GLU A 31 10.44 6.84 -23.99
C GLU A 31 9.66 5.64 -23.45
N ASP A 32 10.07 5.11 -22.30
CA ASP A 32 9.39 4.01 -21.63
C ASP A 32 7.96 4.40 -21.18
N MET A 33 7.81 5.62 -20.64
CA MET A 33 6.50 6.21 -20.33
C MET A 33 5.61 6.32 -21.58
N ALA A 34 6.14 6.86 -22.69
CA ALA A 34 5.38 7.01 -23.92
C ALA A 34 4.95 5.66 -24.49
N ASN A 35 5.84 4.66 -24.48
CA ASN A 35 5.54 3.31 -24.92
C ASN A 35 4.46 2.64 -24.06
N ALA A 36 4.49 2.84 -22.74
CA ALA A 36 3.45 2.32 -21.84
C ALA A 36 2.08 2.98 -22.10
N ILE A 37 2.05 4.29 -22.32
CA ILE A 37 0.82 5.02 -22.68
C ILE A 37 0.27 4.51 -24.01
N GLN A 38 1.12 4.42 -25.03
CA GLN A 38 0.74 3.95 -26.37
C GLN A 38 0.20 2.51 -26.30
N LYS A 39 0.86 1.62 -25.56
CA LYS A 39 0.42 0.24 -25.34
C LYS A 39 -0.99 0.16 -24.74
N LEU A 40 -1.30 0.98 -23.75
CA LEU A 40 -2.64 1.01 -23.15
C LEU A 40 -3.70 1.63 -24.08
N ALA A 41 -3.30 2.63 -24.88
CA ALA A 41 -4.18 3.25 -25.87
C ALA A 41 -4.53 2.30 -27.02
N ASP A 42 -3.55 1.52 -27.48
CA ASP A 42 -3.71 0.60 -28.62
C ASP A 42 -4.35 -0.74 -28.25
N ASP A 43 -4.31 -1.13 -26.97
CA ASP A 43 -4.90 -2.38 -26.49
C ASP A 43 -5.99 -2.14 -25.42
N PRO A 44 -7.25 -1.91 -25.84
CA PRO A 44 -8.39 -1.76 -24.94
C PRO A 44 -8.65 -3.01 -24.08
N ALA A 45 -8.29 -4.20 -24.55
CA ALA A 45 -8.50 -5.45 -23.82
C ALA A 45 -7.54 -5.53 -22.63
N LEU A 46 -6.26 -5.20 -22.84
CA LEU A 46 -5.28 -5.05 -21.77
C LEU A 46 -5.71 -3.98 -20.77
N THR A 47 -6.12 -2.81 -21.26
CA THR A 47 -6.57 -1.70 -20.39
C THR A 47 -7.75 -2.13 -19.51
N LYS A 48 -8.72 -2.85 -20.07
CA LYS A 48 -9.85 -3.41 -19.31
C LYS A 48 -9.40 -4.45 -18.29
N ALA A 49 -8.50 -5.36 -18.68
CA ALA A 49 -8.00 -6.41 -17.81
C ALA A 49 -7.23 -5.84 -16.59
N LEU A 50 -6.32 -4.90 -16.82
CA LEU A 50 -5.60 -4.20 -15.75
C LEU A 50 -6.56 -3.35 -14.89
N GLY A 51 -7.55 -2.71 -15.51
CA GLY A 51 -8.58 -1.97 -14.79
C GLY A 51 -9.41 -2.84 -13.85
N GLN A 52 -9.71 -4.08 -14.25
CA GLN A 52 -10.41 -5.05 -13.42
C GLN A 52 -9.55 -5.50 -12.22
N LYS A 53 -8.27 -5.78 -12.45
CA LYS A 53 -7.30 -6.08 -11.38
C LYS A 53 -7.15 -4.92 -10.40
N ALA A 54 -7.14 -3.68 -10.89
CA ALA A 54 -7.12 -2.49 -10.05
C ALA A 54 -8.34 -2.42 -9.13
N LEU A 55 -9.52 -2.74 -9.66
CA LEU A 55 -10.75 -2.77 -8.89
C LEU A 55 -10.71 -3.87 -7.82
N GLU A 56 -10.23 -5.06 -8.17
CA GLU A 56 -10.07 -6.19 -7.24
C GLU A 56 -9.10 -5.85 -6.11
N ALA A 57 -7.90 -5.35 -6.45
CA ALA A 57 -6.91 -4.93 -5.48
C ALA A 57 -7.43 -3.81 -4.56
N SER A 58 -8.18 -2.84 -5.08
CA SER A 58 -8.70 -1.73 -4.27
C SER A 58 -9.57 -2.15 -3.08
N ARG A 59 -10.19 -3.33 -3.14
CA ARG A 59 -10.99 -3.90 -2.04
C ARG A 59 -10.15 -4.19 -0.80
N ASP A 60 -8.88 -4.51 -1.02
CA ASP A 60 -7.91 -4.81 0.02
C ASP A 60 -7.30 -3.53 0.64
N PHE A 61 -7.49 -2.37 0.02
CA PHE A 61 -6.93 -1.08 0.47
C PHE A 61 -8.02 -0.10 0.95
N SER A 62 -9.18 -0.60 1.39
CA SER A 62 -10.25 0.25 1.95
C SER A 62 -9.83 0.90 3.27
N ARG A 63 -10.33 2.11 3.53
CA ARG A 63 -10.05 2.86 4.78
C ARG A 63 -10.47 2.06 6.02
N GLU A 64 -11.56 1.32 5.91
CA GLU A 64 -12.09 0.44 6.94
C GLU A 64 -11.11 -0.71 7.26
N ARG A 65 -10.50 -1.32 6.24
CA ARG A 65 -9.52 -2.40 6.43
C ARG A 65 -8.21 -1.89 7.03
N SER A 66 -7.71 -0.75 6.57
CA SER A 66 -6.52 -0.12 7.15
C SER A 66 -6.73 0.27 8.62
N ALA A 67 -7.92 0.76 8.98
CA ALA A 67 -8.27 1.04 10.37
C ALA A 67 -8.35 -0.25 11.21
N GLY A 68 -8.90 -1.34 10.64
CA GLY A 68 -8.92 -2.65 11.28
C GLY A 68 -7.51 -3.15 11.61
N LEU A 69 -6.59 -3.13 10.64
CA LEU A 69 -5.20 -3.58 10.85
C LEU A 69 -4.48 -2.79 11.96
N VAL A 70 -4.69 -1.48 12.04
CA VAL A 70 -4.14 -0.66 13.12
C VAL A 70 -4.75 -1.04 14.47
N MET A 71 -6.07 -1.24 14.51
CA MET A 71 -6.77 -1.62 15.74
C MET A 71 -6.36 -3.00 16.24
N ASP A 72 -6.13 -3.95 15.36
CA ASP A 72 -5.67 -5.31 15.69
C ASP A 72 -4.30 -5.24 16.40
N VAL A 73 -3.34 -4.51 15.82
CA VAL A 73 -2.02 -4.31 16.45
C VAL A 73 -2.13 -3.63 17.81
N VAL A 74 -2.99 -2.61 17.95
CA VAL A 74 -3.22 -1.94 19.24
C VAL A 74 -3.79 -2.91 20.27
N GLN A 75 -4.74 -3.76 19.88
CA GLN A 75 -5.34 -4.77 20.76
C GLN A 75 -4.34 -5.85 21.17
N ASP A 76 -3.53 -6.35 20.25
CA ASP A 76 -2.49 -7.35 20.51
C ASP A 76 -1.48 -6.82 21.56
N VAL A 77 -0.97 -5.61 21.36
CA VAL A 77 -0.05 -4.96 22.32
C VAL A 77 -0.72 -4.72 23.69
N MET A 78 -2.02 -4.39 23.70
CA MET A 78 -2.77 -4.22 24.94
C MET A 78 -3.02 -5.55 25.68
N ALA A 79 -3.23 -6.64 24.94
CA ALA A 79 -3.45 -7.97 25.50
C ALA A 79 -2.16 -8.58 26.05
N GLU A 80 -1.03 -8.40 25.35
CA GLU A 80 0.29 -8.83 25.80
C GLU A 80 0.75 -8.09 27.07
N ARG A 81 0.28 -6.85 27.30
CA ARG A 81 0.55 -6.08 28.52
C ARG A 81 -0.24 -6.52 29.77
N ARG A 82 -0.97 -7.64 29.73
CA ARG A 82 -1.61 -8.24 30.92
C ARG A 82 -1.23 -9.72 31.03
N PRO A 83 -0.24 -10.06 31.86
CA PRO A 83 -0.43 -10.01 33.33
C PRO A 83 0.78 -9.46 34.11
N GLY A 84 0.56 -8.40 34.91
CA GLY A 84 1.42 -8.06 36.06
C GLY A 84 2.35 -6.84 35.96
N ASP A 85 2.13 -5.87 35.07
CA ASP A 85 3.01 -4.69 35.04
C ASP A 85 2.72 -3.70 36.19
N ASP A 86 3.77 -3.44 36.97
CA ASP A 86 3.77 -3.14 38.38
C ASP A 86 3.51 -1.66 38.73
N ARG A 87 2.84 -1.45 39.87
CA ARG A 87 2.85 -0.16 40.57
C ARG A 87 4.24 0.10 41.15
N VAL A 88 5.01 1.08 40.67
CA VAL A 88 5.94 1.87 41.50
C VAL A 88 6.14 3.26 40.88
N GLY A 89 5.65 4.31 41.55
CA GLY A 89 6.19 5.66 41.38
C GLY A 89 7.44 5.86 42.25
N PRO A 90 8.26 6.88 41.97
CA PRO A 90 8.66 7.74 43.07
C PRO A 90 8.47 9.22 42.74
N GLY A 91 8.02 9.96 43.75
CA GLY A 91 7.76 11.38 43.70
C GLY A 91 9.03 12.20 43.51
N VAL A 92 8.84 13.38 42.92
CA VAL A 92 9.83 14.44 42.88
C VAL A 92 9.36 15.52 43.86
N ALA A 93 10.06 15.68 44.98
CA ALA A 93 9.89 16.83 45.88
C ALA A 93 10.57 18.06 45.26
N PRO A 94 9.97 19.26 45.36
CA PRO A 94 10.55 20.46 44.76
C PRO A 94 11.73 20.99 45.59
N SER A 95 12.75 21.52 44.90
CA SER A 95 13.79 22.38 45.47
C SER A 95 13.45 23.86 45.24
#